data_AF-A0A924DSM8-F1
#
_entry.id   AF-A0A924DSM8-F1
#
_cell.length_a   1.000
_cell.length_b   1.000
_cell.length_c   1.000
_cell.angle_alpha   90.00
_cell.angle_beta   90.00
_cell.angle_gamma   90.00
#
_symmetry.space_group_name_H-M   'P 1'
#
loop_
_entity.id
_entity.type
_entity.pdbx_description
1 polymer ?
#
loop_
_entity_poly.entity_id
_entity_poly.type
_entity_poly.pdbx_seq_one_letter_code
_entity_poly.pdbx_strand_id
1 'polypeptide(L)'
;MPKLEKFLELNKLGVINITPNSFSDGNIFLNSETLKSTLNNFLTIPNLALDFGFESTAPMNSAISLDEERSRFDSFFDIIKEIDLNGRWISFDTYRPQNYLYFEEKFKSRYHECGFIFNDVSGVLDSELLMLLKNKQNQENFFYVYGCTHIPLRDNILDHMKYIHEGDIVQMCFEHFSKGLEKLKEIGMIDKIICDPCFGFSKTYEQNWDLIHRFDELVFKLNNSLINIPWIIGVSKKSFLRKSLPDSLDPFQDSEILHLKIIQDLVSKHLGHLIFRAHDPKIVQKSFNLTREK
;
A
#
# COMPACT_ATOMS: atom_id res chain seq x y z
N MET A 1 -5.10 -17.74 13.66
CA MET A 1 -4.06 -16.83 13.10
C MET A 1 -3.72 -17.21 11.65
N PRO A 2 -3.56 -16.30 10.67
CA PRO A 2 -3.12 -16.65 9.33
C PRO A 2 -1.68 -17.15 9.37
N LYS A 3 -1.38 -18.24 8.68
CA LYS A 3 -0.01 -18.75 8.54
C LYS A 3 0.77 -17.90 7.54
N LEU A 4 2.10 -17.87 7.63
CA LEU A 4 2.99 -17.26 6.63
C LEU A 4 2.67 -17.73 5.20
N GLU A 5 2.33 -19.01 5.02
CA GLU A 5 1.86 -19.59 3.75
C GLU A 5 0.66 -18.82 3.16
N LYS A 6 -0.28 -18.35 3.99
CA LYS A 6 -1.42 -17.53 3.56
C LYS A 6 -1.02 -16.12 3.13
N PHE A 7 0.10 -15.60 3.61
CA PHE A 7 0.64 -14.33 3.10
C PHE A 7 1.18 -14.52 1.68
N LEU A 8 1.85 -15.63 1.39
CA LEU A 8 2.37 -15.91 0.04
C LEU A 8 1.26 -16.08 -1.01
N GLU A 9 0.05 -16.43 -0.58
CA GLU A 9 -1.15 -16.45 -1.43
C GLU A 9 -1.76 -15.06 -1.67
N LEU A 10 -1.45 -14.07 -0.83
CA LEU A 10 -2.00 -12.71 -0.87
C LEU A 10 -1.57 -12.00 -2.14
N ASN A 11 -2.49 -11.60 -3.02
CA ASN A 11 -2.12 -10.90 -4.25
C ASN A 11 -2.92 -9.61 -4.47
N LYS A 12 -3.64 -9.14 -3.45
CA LYS A 12 -4.47 -7.95 -3.51
C LYS A 12 -4.47 -7.18 -2.20
N LEU A 13 -4.64 -5.87 -2.33
CA LEU A 13 -4.75 -4.92 -1.23
C LEU A 13 -5.94 -3.98 -1.51
N GLY A 14 -7.00 -4.12 -0.73
CA GLY A 14 -8.24 -3.35 -0.87
C GLY A 14 -8.19 -2.10 -0.02
N VAL A 15 -8.16 -0.93 -0.65
CA VAL A 15 -7.96 0.35 0.03
C VAL A 15 -9.27 0.92 0.54
N ILE A 16 -9.28 1.30 1.82
CA ILE A 16 -10.35 2.03 2.47
C ILE A 16 -9.74 3.27 3.12
N ASN A 17 -10.05 4.44 2.57
CA ASN A 17 -9.60 5.73 3.09
C ASN A 17 -10.67 6.34 4.01
N ILE A 18 -10.27 6.69 5.23
CA ILE A 18 -11.09 7.32 6.26
C ILE A 18 -10.57 8.74 6.45
N THR A 19 -10.98 9.64 5.55
CA THR A 19 -10.59 11.06 5.57
C THR A 19 -11.83 11.94 5.72
N PRO A 20 -11.74 13.22 6.14
CA PRO A 20 -12.90 14.09 6.38
C PRO A 20 -13.85 14.20 5.19
N ASN A 21 -13.34 14.19 3.95
CA ASN A 21 -14.18 14.10 2.74
C ASN A 21 -15.02 12.81 2.63
N SER A 22 -14.86 11.87 3.55
CA SER A 22 -15.62 10.63 3.68
C SER A 22 -16.42 10.54 4.99
N PHE A 23 -16.20 11.43 5.99
CA PHE A 23 -16.78 11.27 7.33
C PHE A 23 -17.10 12.58 8.10
N SER A 24 -16.72 13.78 7.64
CA SER A 24 -16.79 15.00 8.47
C SER A 24 -18.08 15.85 8.38
N ASP A 25 -19.12 15.44 7.66
CA ASP A 25 -20.31 16.28 7.44
C ASP A 25 -21.61 15.72 8.05
N GLY A 26 -21.59 15.37 9.35
CA GLY A 26 -22.83 15.05 10.11
C GLY A 26 -23.61 13.80 9.67
N ASN A 27 -23.13 13.08 8.64
CA ASN A 27 -23.73 11.90 8.03
C ASN A 27 -23.05 10.59 8.47
N ILE A 28 -22.62 10.52 9.73
CA ILE A 28 -21.85 9.38 10.29
C ILE A 28 -22.54 8.04 10.01
N PHE A 29 -23.88 7.98 10.07
CA PHE A 29 -24.63 6.75 9.79
C PHE A 29 -24.63 6.36 8.31
N LEU A 30 -24.89 7.31 7.40
CA LEU A 30 -24.83 7.08 5.94
C LEU A 30 -23.44 6.63 5.48
N ASN A 31 -22.39 7.18 6.11
CA ASN A 31 -21.02 6.80 5.84
C ASN A 31 -20.64 5.47 6.51
N SER A 32 -21.23 5.13 7.66
CA SER A 32 -20.99 3.85 8.34
C SER A 32 -21.57 2.66 7.59
N GLU A 33 -22.79 2.77 7.05
CA GLU A 33 -23.40 1.69 6.25
C GLU A 33 -22.64 1.50 4.95
N THR A 34 -22.24 2.59 4.30
CA THR A 34 -21.42 2.57 3.08
C THR A 34 -20.05 1.92 3.34
N LEU A 35 -19.41 2.26 4.46
CA LEU A 35 -18.16 1.65 4.90
C LEU A 35 -18.33 0.15 5.17
N LYS A 36 -19.34 -0.25 5.96
CA LYS A 36 -19.64 -1.66 6.27
C LYS A 36 -19.95 -2.44 4.98
N SER A 37 -20.73 -1.86 4.06
CA SER A 37 -21.03 -2.44 2.75
C SER A 37 -19.76 -2.64 1.91
N THR A 38 -18.91 -1.61 1.82
CA THR A 38 -17.63 -1.68 1.10
C THR A 38 -16.71 -2.75 1.70
N LEU A 39 -16.61 -2.79 3.03
CA LEU A 39 -15.83 -3.79 3.75
C LEU A 39 -16.37 -5.20 3.49
N ASN A 40 -17.68 -5.41 3.59
CA ASN A 40 -18.31 -6.69 3.27
C ASN A 40 -18.04 -7.13 1.83
N ASN A 41 -18.08 -6.21 0.86
CA ASN A 41 -17.73 -6.52 -0.52
C ASN A 41 -16.27 -6.99 -0.64
N PHE A 42 -15.33 -6.29 0.00
CA PHE A 42 -13.94 -6.72 0.05
C PHE A 42 -13.77 -8.08 0.73
N LEU A 43 -14.52 -8.36 1.80
CA LEU A 43 -14.45 -9.64 2.51
C LEU A 43 -14.88 -10.83 1.63
N THR A 44 -15.68 -10.63 0.57
CA THR A 44 -16.00 -11.70 -0.38
C THR A 44 -14.83 -12.07 -1.30
N ILE A 45 -13.80 -11.23 -1.40
CA ILE A 45 -12.67 -11.42 -2.30
C ILE A 45 -11.61 -12.32 -1.62
N PRO A 46 -11.22 -13.45 -2.25
CA PRO A 46 -10.16 -14.31 -1.73
C PRO A 46 -8.78 -13.63 -1.86
N ASN A 47 -7.83 -14.03 -1.03
CA ASN A 47 -6.43 -13.58 -1.09
C ASN A 47 -6.28 -12.04 -1.05
N LEU A 48 -7.12 -11.40 -0.24
CA LEU A 48 -7.19 -9.95 -0.06
C LEU A 48 -6.76 -9.55 1.35
N ALA A 49 -5.92 -8.53 1.43
CA ALA A 49 -5.65 -7.76 2.63
C ALA A 49 -6.44 -6.44 2.57
N LEU A 50 -6.84 -5.95 3.73
CA LEU A 50 -7.56 -4.68 3.87
C LEU A 50 -6.58 -3.59 4.26
N ASP A 51 -6.54 -2.49 3.52
CA ASP A 51 -5.61 -1.38 3.74
C ASP A 51 -6.37 -0.14 4.20
N PHE A 52 -6.16 0.23 5.46
CA PHE A 52 -6.84 1.33 6.10
C PHE A 52 -5.92 2.54 6.18
N GLY A 53 -6.32 3.65 5.54
CA GLY A 53 -5.62 4.94 5.60
C GLY A 53 -6.47 6.00 6.29
N PHE A 54 -5.90 6.72 7.26
CA PHE A 54 -6.61 7.73 8.07
C PHE A 54 -6.14 9.18 7.79
N GLU A 55 -5.02 9.31 7.08
CA GLU A 55 -4.51 10.57 6.53
C GLU A 55 -4.37 10.42 5.01
N SER A 56 -4.71 11.47 4.26
CA SER A 56 -4.46 11.47 2.82
C SER A 56 -3.04 11.94 2.55
N THR A 57 -2.23 11.07 1.93
CA THR A 57 -0.90 11.41 1.44
C THR A 57 -0.89 12.00 0.03
N ALA A 58 -2.07 12.39 -0.49
CA ALA A 58 -2.15 13.06 -1.79
C ALA A 58 -1.50 14.46 -1.73
N PRO A 59 -0.89 14.93 -2.84
CA PRO A 59 -0.29 16.25 -2.90
C PRO A 59 -1.25 17.36 -2.49
N MET A 60 -0.72 18.43 -1.88
CA MET A 60 -1.44 19.64 -1.47
C MET A 60 -2.37 19.50 -0.25
N ASN A 61 -2.42 18.33 0.40
CA ASN A 61 -3.07 18.20 1.70
C ASN A 61 -2.17 18.72 2.83
N SER A 62 -2.81 19.23 3.89
CA SER A 62 -2.14 19.58 5.12
C SER A 62 -1.93 18.35 6.00
N ALA A 63 -0.79 18.32 6.70
CA ALA A 63 -0.53 17.29 7.70
C ALA A 63 -1.54 17.40 8.84
N ILE A 64 -2.00 16.25 9.30
CA ILE A 64 -2.78 16.14 10.54
C ILE A 64 -1.86 15.77 11.71
N SER A 65 -2.31 16.01 12.94
CA SER A 65 -1.56 15.58 14.11
C SER A 65 -1.64 14.07 14.33
N LEU A 66 -0.71 13.52 15.11
CA LEU A 66 -0.77 12.12 15.57
C LEU A 66 -2.14 11.79 16.18
N ASP A 67 -2.65 12.66 17.04
CA ASP A 67 -3.91 12.47 17.76
C ASP A 67 -5.14 12.59 16.85
N GLU A 68 -5.09 13.43 15.82
CA GLU A 68 -6.17 13.52 14.85
C GLU A 68 -6.28 12.25 14.00
N GLU A 69 -5.15 11.70 13.54
CA GLU A 69 -5.13 10.42 12.82
C GLU A 69 -5.68 9.28 13.70
N ARG A 70 -5.30 9.25 14.99
CA ARG A 70 -5.82 8.30 15.98
C ARG A 70 -7.31 8.45 16.23
N SER A 71 -7.82 9.68 16.32
CA SER A 71 -9.26 9.93 16.51
C SER A 71 -10.09 9.42 15.32
N ARG A 72 -9.58 9.57 14.09
CA ARG A 72 -10.21 9.00 12.88
C ARG A 72 -10.20 7.49 12.90
N PHE A 73 -9.05 6.89 13.26
CA PHE A 73 -8.94 5.44 13.46
C PHE A 73 -9.91 4.93 14.53
N ASP A 74 -10.05 5.62 15.66
CA ASP A 74 -10.92 5.21 16.76
C ASP A 74 -12.38 5.19 16.34
N SER A 75 -12.81 6.25 15.64
CA SER A 75 -14.16 6.36 15.09
C SER A 75 -14.45 5.24 14.09
N PHE A 76 -13.49 4.95 13.21
CA PHE A 76 -13.56 3.83 12.28
C PHE A 76 -13.63 2.48 13.02
N PHE A 77 -12.75 2.27 14.00
CA PHE A 77 -12.63 1.04 14.76
C PHE A 77 -13.94 0.73 15.48
N ASP A 78 -14.60 1.74 16.06
CA ASP A 78 -15.92 1.61 16.68
C ASP A 78 -17.00 1.14 15.69
N ILE A 79 -16.99 1.64 14.46
CA ILE A 79 -17.96 1.26 13.43
C ILE A 79 -17.80 -0.21 13.02
N ILE A 80 -16.56 -0.72 12.93
CA ILE A 80 -16.29 -2.05 12.39
C ILE A 80 -16.30 -3.17 13.43
N LYS A 81 -16.47 -2.89 14.74
CA LYS A 81 -16.41 -3.90 15.83
C LYS A 81 -17.34 -5.10 15.65
N GLU A 82 -18.44 -4.91 14.93
CA GLU A 82 -19.45 -5.94 14.62
C GLU A 82 -19.04 -6.87 13.47
N ILE A 83 -18.02 -6.48 12.70
CA ILE A 83 -17.54 -7.24 11.54
C ILE A 83 -16.36 -8.10 12.00
N ASP A 84 -16.43 -9.40 11.73
CA ASP A 84 -15.34 -10.32 12.04
C ASP A 84 -14.23 -10.22 10.99
N LEU A 85 -13.06 -9.77 11.43
CA LEU A 85 -11.86 -9.64 10.60
C LEU A 85 -10.79 -10.68 10.96
N ASN A 86 -11.06 -11.61 11.87
CA ASN A 86 -10.08 -12.62 12.25
C ASN A 86 -9.63 -13.47 11.04
N GLY A 87 -8.35 -13.84 11.06
CA GLY A 87 -7.74 -14.59 9.96
C GLY A 87 -7.38 -13.76 8.72
N ARG A 88 -7.68 -12.45 8.70
CA ARG A 88 -7.31 -11.54 7.61
C ARG A 88 -5.93 -10.92 7.83
N TRP A 89 -5.37 -10.43 6.73
CA TRP A 89 -4.24 -9.50 6.75
C TRP A 89 -4.78 -8.06 6.76
N ILE A 90 -4.35 -7.29 7.74
CA ILE A 90 -4.73 -5.90 7.96
C ILE A 90 -3.51 -5.02 7.72
N SER A 91 -3.60 -4.13 6.74
CA SER A 91 -2.61 -3.13 6.42
C SER A 91 -3.06 -1.78 6.97
N PHE A 92 -2.13 -1.06 7.58
CA PHE A 92 -2.33 0.33 7.98
C PHE A 92 -1.46 1.23 7.11
N ASP A 93 -2.09 2.03 6.25
CA ASP A 93 -1.48 3.08 5.44
C ASP A 93 -1.27 4.30 6.33
N THR A 94 -0.11 4.31 6.98
CA THR A 94 0.38 5.42 7.77
C THR A 94 1.89 5.45 7.57
N TYR A 95 2.48 6.64 7.58
CA TYR A 95 3.92 6.75 7.58
C TYR A 95 4.48 6.84 9.00
N ARG A 96 3.66 6.95 10.06
CA ARG A 96 4.14 7.25 11.42
C ARG A 96 4.26 5.97 12.27
N PRO A 97 5.48 5.59 12.72
CA PRO A 97 5.69 4.42 13.58
C PRO A 97 4.79 4.37 14.83
N GLN A 98 4.57 5.53 15.47
CA GLN A 98 3.77 5.62 16.70
C GLN A 98 2.28 5.39 16.46
N ASN A 99 1.77 5.75 15.29
CA ASN A 99 0.38 5.50 14.93
C ASN A 99 0.18 4.06 14.49
N TYR A 100 1.12 3.50 13.72
CA TYR A 100 1.09 2.06 13.41
C TYR A 100 1.00 1.20 14.68
N LEU A 101 1.85 1.47 15.68
CA LEU A 101 1.82 0.72 16.95
C LEU A 101 0.48 0.85 17.67
N TYR A 102 -0.07 2.06 17.74
CA TYR A 102 -1.38 2.33 18.34
C TYR A 102 -2.50 1.56 17.62
N PHE A 103 -2.52 1.61 16.28
CA PHE A 103 -3.52 0.92 15.47
C PHE A 103 -3.44 -0.59 15.64
N GLU A 104 -2.22 -1.14 15.58
CA GLU A 104 -1.98 -2.57 15.74
C GLU A 104 -2.42 -3.06 17.13
N GLU A 105 -2.04 -2.38 18.20
CA GLU A 105 -2.41 -2.74 19.57
C GLU A 105 -3.94 -2.74 19.74
N LYS A 106 -4.59 -1.67 19.29
CA LYS A 106 -6.04 -1.54 19.39
C LYS A 106 -6.77 -2.57 18.55
N PHE A 107 -6.31 -2.87 17.33
CA PHE A 107 -6.88 -3.95 16.52
C PHE A 107 -6.70 -5.32 17.18
N LYS A 108 -5.51 -5.63 17.72
CA LYS A 108 -5.23 -6.91 18.41
C LYS A 108 -6.14 -7.15 19.61
N SER A 109 -6.57 -6.09 20.30
CA SER A 109 -7.51 -6.19 21.43
C SER A 109 -8.86 -6.86 21.06
N ARG A 110 -9.24 -6.82 19.77
CA ARG A 110 -10.51 -7.36 19.26
C ARG A 110 -10.32 -8.49 18.25
N TYR A 111 -9.29 -8.41 17.42
CA TYR A 111 -8.98 -9.30 16.30
C TYR A 111 -7.59 -9.91 16.48
N HIS A 112 -7.45 -10.75 17.50
CA HIS A 112 -6.18 -11.35 17.92
C HIS A 112 -5.61 -12.35 16.89
N GLU A 113 -6.42 -12.79 15.92
CA GLU A 113 -5.99 -13.70 14.88
C GLU A 113 -5.63 -13.01 13.56
N CYS A 114 -5.45 -11.69 13.51
CA CYS A 114 -5.02 -11.00 12.29
C CYS A 114 -3.51 -11.08 12.06
N GLY A 115 -3.12 -11.03 10.79
CA GLY A 115 -1.77 -10.62 10.37
C GLY A 115 -1.74 -9.13 10.07
N PHE A 116 -0.59 -8.50 10.24
CA PHE A 116 -0.45 -7.05 10.13
C PHE A 116 0.59 -6.64 9.10
N ILE A 117 0.29 -5.58 8.36
CA ILE A 117 1.18 -4.95 7.39
C ILE A 117 1.33 -3.48 7.79
N PHE A 118 2.55 -3.04 8.04
CA PHE A 118 2.84 -1.61 8.17
C PHE A 118 3.10 -1.05 6.77
N ASN A 119 2.11 -0.35 6.21
CA ASN A 119 2.21 0.23 4.88
C ASN A 119 2.77 1.65 4.93
N ASP A 120 4.09 1.75 4.91
CA ASP A 120 4.82 3.02 5.00
C ASP A 120 5.25 3.51 3.62
N VAL A 121 4.45 4.43 3.07
CA VAL A 121 4.75 5.07 1.79
C VAL A 121 5.92 6.06 1.84
N SER A 122 6.48 6.39 3.01
CA SER A 122 7.60 7.35 3.08
C SER A 122 8.88 6.81 2.48
N GLY A 123 9.17 5.52 2.67
CA GLY A 123 10.45 4.92 2.26
C GLY A 123 11.66 5.41 3.06
N VAL A 124 11.46 6.05 4.22
CA VAL A 124 12.54 6.58 5.06
C VAL A 124 12.86 5.59 6.17
N LEU A 125 14.13 5.15 6.26
CA LEU A 125 14.62 4.24 7.31
C LEU A 125 15.32 5.02 8.44
N ASP A 126 14.56 5.82 9.16
CA ASP A 126 15.04 6.56 10.35
C ASP A 126 15.23 5.63 11.58
N SER A 127 15.85 6.14 12.63
CA SER A 127 16.18 5.36 13.83
C SER A 127 14.94 4.85 14.58
N GLU A 128 13.84 5.61 14.56
CA GLU A 128 12.61 5.21 15.24
C GLU A 128 11.97 4.01 14.54
N LEU A 129 11.86 4.08 13.20
CA LEU A 129 11.37 2.96 12.41
C LEU A 129 12.26 1.73 12.56
N LEU A 130 13.58 1.88 12.43
CA LEU A 130 14.50 0.74 12.55
C LEU A 130 14.39 0.05 13.92
N MET A 131 14.19 0.81 15.00
CA MET A 131 13.94 0.26 16.33
C MET A 131 12.61 -0.49 16.39
N LEU A 132 11.53 0.07 15.85
CA LEU A 132 10.24 -0.62 15.75
C LEU A 132 10.36 -1.94 14.99
N LEU A 133 10.98 -1.92 13.82
CA LEU A 133 11.12 -3.10 12.96
C LEU A 133 11.99 -4.18 13.63
N LYS A 134 13.10 -3.80 14.26
CA LYS A 134 13.95 -4.72 15.01
C LYS A 134 13.18 -5.40 16.16
N ASN A 135 12.29 -4.69 16.84
CA ASN A 135 11.43 -5.27 17.88
C ASN A 135 10.38 -6.25 17.31
N LYS A 136 10.10 -6.18 16.00
CA LYS A 136 9.14 -7.03 15.29
C LYS A 136 9.75 -8.16 14.48
N GLN A 137 11.08 -8.25 14.38
CA GLN A 137 11.77 -9.25 13.55
C GLN A 137 11.34 -10.71 13.83
N ASN A 138 10.95 -11.03 15.07
CA ASN A 138 10.50 -12.36 15.48
C ASN A 138 8.97 -12.55 15.41
N GLN A 139 8.20 -11.53 15.01
CA GLN A 139 6.74 -11.62 14.90
C GLN A 139 6.37 -12.28 13.57
N GLU A 140 5.87 -13.52 13.59
CA GLU A 140 5.53 -14.28 12.37
C GLU A 140 4.49 -13.57 11.48
N ASN A 141 3.51 -12.91 12.09
CA ASN A 141 2.35 -12.32 11.40
C ASN A 141 2.52 -10.81 11.15
N PHE A 142 3.70 -10.39 10.72
CA PHE A 142 4.04 -8.99 10.47
C PHE A 142 4.86 -8.83 9.18
N PHE A 143 4.47 -7.87 8.36
CA PHE A 143 5.23 -7.38 7.21
C PHE A 143 5.35 -5.85 7.23
N TYR A 144 6.39 -5.33 6.61
CA TYR A 144 6.64 -3.91 6.41
C TYR A 144 6.71 -3.60 4.92
N VAL A 145 5.94 -2.60 4.46
CA VAL A 145 6.07 -2.05 3.11
C VAL A 145 7.16 -1.00 3.13
N TYR A 146 8.18 -1.19 2.31
CA TYR A 146 9.22 -0.23 2.07
C TYR A 146 8.92 0.54 0.77
N GLY A 147 8.47 1.79 0.90
CA GLY A 147 8.15 2.67 -0.23
C GLY A 147 9.38 3.32 -0.90
N CYS A 148 9.20 3.88 -2.11
CA CYS A 148 10.23 4.60 -2.86
C CYS A 148 9.75 6.00 -3.31
N THR A 149 9.89 7.00 -2.43
CA THR A 149 9.51 8.40 -2.69
C THR A 149 10.69 9.38 -2.69
N HIS A 150 11.92 8.91 -2.40
CA HIS A 150 13.16 9.71 -2.37
C HIS A 150 13.14 10.94 -1.43
N ILE A 151 12.11 11.09 -0.58
CA ILE A 151 12.07 12.18 0.39
C ILE A 151 13.19 12.01 1.44
N PRO A 152 13.79 13.12 1.92
CA PRO A 152 14.89 13.03 2.86
C PRO A 152 14.42 12.71 4.28
N LEU A 153 13.25 13.22 4.66
CA LEU A 153 12.63 13.00 5.97
C LEU A 153 11.18 12.56 5.79
N ARG A 154 10.72 11.71 6.69
CA ARG A 154 9.37 11.15 6.70
C ARG A 154 8.28 12.23 6.70
N ASP A 155 8.48 13.32 7.45
CA ASP A 155 7.55 14.45 7.52
C ASP A 155 7.40 15.21 6.18
N ASN A 156 8.28 14.97 5.22
CA ASN A 156 8.17 15.56 3.89
C ASN A 156 7.22 14.77 2.95
N ILE A 157 6.56 13.72 3.43
CA ILE A 157 5.72 12.86 2.58
C ILE A 157 4.57 13.59 1.91
N LEU A 158 3.97 14.62 2.52
CA LEU A 158 2.90 15.42 1.86
C LEU A 158 3.44 16.39 0.80
N ASP A 159 4.73 16.70 0.92
CA ASP A 159 5.50 17.56 0.03
C ASP A 159 6.36 16.75 -0.95
N HIS A 160 6.11 15.44 -1.08
CA HIS A 160 6.96 14.51 -1.81
C HIS A 160 7.23 14.95 -3.26
N MET A 161 6.28 15.64 -3.91
CA MET A 161 6.44 16.16 -5.28
C MET A 161 7.52 17.26 -5.42
N LYS A 162 8.02 17.83 -4.32
CA LYS A 162 9.18 18.73 -4.32
C LYS A 162 10.51 17.98 -4.46
N TYR A 163 10.50 16.66 -4.29
CA TYR A 163 11.68 15.78 -4.29
C TYR A 163 11.70 14.87 -5.52
N ILE A 164 11.33 15.42 -6.67
CA ILE A 164 11.52 14.75 -7.96
C ILE A 164 12.99 14.93 -8.36
N HIS A 165 13.65 13.82 -8.67
CA HIS A 165 15.01 13.83 -9.18
C HIS A 165 15.03 13.50 -10.66
N GLU A 166 15.90 14.18 -11.40
CA GLU A 166 16.19 13.88 -12.81
C GLU A 166 17.05 12.62 -12.92
N GLY A 167 16.86 11.85 -13.99
CA GLY A 167 17.63 10.64 -14.28
C GLY A 167 16.78 9.42 -14.62
N ASP A 168 17.43 8.27 -14.76
CA ASP A 168 16.78 6.99 -15.01
C ASP A 168 16.06 6.51 -13.74
N ILE A 169 14.72 6.52 -13.80
CA ILE A 169 13.87 6.17 -12.66
C ILE A 169 14.06 4.73 -12.19
N VAL A 170 14.34 3.79 -13.10
CA VAL A 170 14.58 2.39 -12.74
C VAL A 170 15.87 2.27 -11.95
N GLN A 171 16.92 2.96 -12.39
CA GLN A 171 18.20 2.98 -11.68
C GLN A 171 18.07 3.62 -10.29
N MET A 172 17.34 4.72 -10.18
CA MET A 172 17.08 5.38 -8.91
C MET A 172 16.30 4.49 -7.93
N CYS A 173 15.24 3.81 -8.40
CA CYS A 173 14.49 2.86 -7.59
C CYS A 173 15.37 1.68 -7.16
N PHE A 174 16.19 1.14 -8.07
CA PHE A 174 17.13 0.06 -7.76
C PHE A 174 18.09 0.48 -6.64
N GLU A 175 18.73 1.64 -6.75
CA GLU A 175 19.66 2.14 -5.73
C GLU A 175 18.99 2.36 -4.36
N HIS A 176 17.77 2.92 -4.37
CA HIS A 176 16.96 3.10 -3.16
C HIS A 176 16.67 1.76 -2.47
N PHE A 177 16.15 0.79 -3.23
CA PHE A 177 15.82 -0.52 -2.68
C PHE A 177 17.05 -1.30 -2.25
N SER A 178 18.10 -1.37 -3.05
CA SER A 178 19.33 -2.08 -2.69
C SER A 178 19.90 -1.60 -1.36
N LYS A 179 20.04 -0.27 -1.20
CA LYS A 179 20.56 0.33 0.03
C LYS A 179 19.64 0.10 1.24
N GLY A 180 18.33 0.21 1.06
CA GLY A 180 17.37 0.01 2.15
C GLY A 180 17.27 -1.45 2.59
N LEU A 181 17.25 -2.37 1.64
CA LEU A 181 17.17 -3.81 1.89
C LEU A 181 18.40 -4.35 2.61
N GLU A 182 19.61 -3.83 2.32
CA GLU A 182 20.81 -4.15 3.08
C GLU A 182 20.64 -3.80 4.57
N LYS A 183 20.17 -2.59 4.88
CA LYS A 183 19.90 -2.17 6.27
C LYS A 183 18.83 -3.01 6.94
N LEU A 184 17.76 -3.35 6.22
CA LEU A 184 16.67 -4.18 6.73
C LEU A 184 17.14 -5.61 6.99
N LYS A 185 18.07 -6.12 6.18
CA LYS A 185 18.73 -7.41 6.39
C LYS A 185 19.58 -7.43 7.66
N GLU A 186 20.34 -6.37 7.94
CA GLU A 186 21.17 -6.26 9.15
C GLU A 186 20.34 -6.35 10.45
N ILE A 187 19.07 -5.95 10.42
CA ILE A 187 18.14 -6.04 11.55
C ILE A 187 17.18 -7.24 11.48
N GLY A 188 17.48 -8.24 10.64
CA GLY A 188 16.70 -9.49 10.57
C GLY A 188 15.31 -9.37 9.94
N MET A 189 15.04 -8.31 9.18
CA MET A 189 13.71 -8.02 8.64
C MET A 189 13.50 -8.45 7.19
N ILE A 190 14.52 -8.97 6.51
CA ILE A 190 14.53 -9.15 5.06
C ILE A 190 13.39 -10.04 4.53
N ASP A 191 13.00 -11.08 5.27
CA ASP A 191 11.91 -12.01 4.90
C ASP A 191 10.51 -11.45 5.20
N LYS A 192 10.44 -10.22 5.69
CA LYS A 192 9.21 -9.52 6.13
C LYS A 192 8.99 -8.21 5.37
N ILE A 193 9.67 -8.03 4.24
CA ILE A 193 9.58 -6.80 3.44
C ILE A 193 8.65 -6.99 2.24
N ILE A 194 7.91 -5.95 1.92
CA ILE A 194 7.19 -5.77 0.66
C ILE A 194 7.74 -4.47 0.03
N CYS A 195 8.11 -4.49 -1.24
CA CYS A 195 8.57 -3.27 -1.91
C CYS A 195 7.40 -2.55 -2.59
N ASP A 196 7.32 -1.23 -2.47
CA ASP A 196 6.39 -0.40 -3.23
C ASP A 196 7.18 0.70 -3.96
N PRO A 197 7.21 0.71 -5.30
CA PRO A 197 7.92 1.75 -6.04
C PRO A 197 7.21 3.11 -5.96
N CYS A 198 6.06 3.20 -5.28
CA CYS A 198 5.25 4.36 -5.02
C CYS A 198 4.93 5.14 -6.30
N PHE A 199 4.18 4.50 -7.21
CA PHE A 199 3.68 5.17 -8.40
C PHE A 199 2.88 6.44 -8.06
N GLY A 200 3.16 7.51 -8.78
CA GLY A 200 2.63 8.86 -8.55
C GLY A 200 3.31 9.62 -7.41
N PHE A 201 4.26 9.03 -6.68
CA PHE A 201 5.03 9.74 -5.66
C PHE A 201 6.43 10.11 -6.14
N SER A 202 6.73 11.40 -6.15
CA SER A 202 8.06 11.96 -6.43
C SER A 202 8.59 11.57 -7.81
N LYS A 203 7.66 11.46 -8.76
CA LYS A 203 7.91 11.05 -10.14
C LYS A 203 7.12 11.95 -11.07
N THR A 204 7.72 12.35 -12.19
CA THR A 204 7.03 13.03 -13.28
C THR A 204 6.03 12.10 -13.97
N TYR A 205 5.20 12.64 -14.87
CA TYR A 205 4.32 11.83 -15.70
C TYR A 205 5.11 10.80 -16.52
N GLU A 206 6.20 11.24 -17.13
CA GLU A 206 7.08 10.45 -17.98
C GLU A 206 7.79 9.36 -17.18
N GLN A 207 8.31 9.70 -15.99
CA GLN A 207 8.95 8.73 -15.09
C GLN A 207 8.00 7.64 -14.59
N ASN A 208 6.73 7.98 -14.32
CA ASN A 208 5.75 6.96 -13.95
C ASN A 208 5.51 5.96 -15.07
N TRP A 209 5.41 6.44 -16.32
CA TRP A 209 5.26 5.55 -17.47
C TRP A 209 6.52 4.75 -17.77
N ASP A 210 7.70 5.36 -17.70
CA ASP A 210 8.97 4.65 -17.91
C ASP A 210 9.13 3.50 -16.90
N LEU A 211 8.86 3.78 -15.62
CA LEU A 211 8.89 2.79 -14.56
C LEU A 211 7.87 1.65 -14.75
N ILE A 212 6.66 1.92 -15.27
CA ILE A 212 5.68 0.85 -15.57
C ILE A 212 6.21 -0.07 -16.66
N HIS A 213 6.73 0.49 -17.76
CA HIS A 213 7.17 -0.29 -18.91
C HIS A 213 8.40 -1.14 -18.58
N ARG A 214 9.29 -0.61 -17.74
CA ARG A 214 10.56 -1.24 -17.34
C ARG A 214 10.52 -1.81 -15.91
N PHE A 215 9.34 -2.08 -15.36
CA PHE A 215 9.21 -2.59 -13.99
C PHE A 215 9.86 -3.98 -13.85
N ASP A 216 9.82 -4.80 -14.89
CA ASP A 216 10.50 -6.09 -14.98
C ASP A 216 12.02 -5.96 -14.88
N GLU A 217 12.61 -4.92 -15.47
CA GLU A 217 14.03 -4.61 -15.31
C GLU A 217 14.38 -4.36 -13.83
N LEU A 218 13.59 -3.53 -13.13
CA LEU A 218 13.78 -3.24 -11.70
C LEU A 218 13.71 -4.51 -10.85
N VAL A 219 12.67 -5.32 -11.06
CA VAL A 219 12.46 -6.58 -10.31
C VAL A 219 13.61 -7.56 -10.58
N PHE A 220 14.03 -7.72 -11.84
CA PHE A 220 15.12 -8.63 -12.20
C PHE A 220 16.45 -8.21 -11.56
N LYS A 221 16.78 -6.91 -11.59
CA LYS A 221 18.00 -6.38 -10.95
C LYS A 221 18.04 -6.69 -9.46
N LEU A 222 16.92 -6.53 -8.75
CA LEU A 222 16.85 -6.80 -7.31
C LEU A 222 16.84 -8.30 -7.00
N ASN A 223 16.08 -9.11 -7.74
CA ASN A 223 15.94 -10.55 -7.47
C ASN A 223 17.22 -11.34 -7.75
N ASN A 224 18.07 -10.90 -8.70
CA ASN A 224 19.39 -11.51 -8.90
C ASN A 224 20.29 -11.42 -7.65
N SER A 225 19.91 -10.62 -6.65
CA SER A 225 20.62 -10.48 -5.37
C SER A 225 20.14 -11.46 -4.27
N LEU A 226 19.49 -12.57 -4.66
CA LEU A 226 19.08 -13.74 -3.83
C LEU A 226 17.80 -13.60 -2.97
N ILE A 227 16.86 -12.69 -3.28
CA ILE A 227 15.60 -12.59 -2.52
C ILE A 227 14.43 -12.36 -3.49
N ASN A 228 13.40 -13.19 -3.43
CA ASN A 228 12.15 -13.01 -4.17
C ASN A 228 11.18 -12.16 -3.31
N ILE A 229 11.34 -10.84 -3.36
CA ILE A 229 10.58 -9.91 -2.53
C ILE A 229 9.20 -9.62 -3.17
N PRO A 230 8.10 -9.63 -2.40
CA PRO A 230 6.79 -9.20 -2.90
C PRO A 230 6.74 -7.72 -3.27
N TRP A 231 5.96 -7.38 -4.28
CA TRP A 231 5.80 -6.00 -4.77
C TRP A 231 4.36 -5.51 -4.74
N ILE A 232 4.12 -4.32 -4.20
CA ILE A 232 2.84 -3.63 -4.32
C ILE A 232 2.78 -2.84 -5.63
N ILE A 233 1.67 -3.01 -6.37
CA ILE A 233 1.37 -2.25 -7.59
C ILE A 233 0.14 -1.39 -7.34
N GLY A 234 0.36 -0.11 -7.00
CA GLY A 234 -0.68 0.85 -6.65
C GLY A 234 -0.89 1.95 -7.70
N VAL A 235 -1.37 1.61 -8.90
CA VAL A 235 -1.63 2.58 -9.99
C VAL A 235 -3.10 2.99 -10.14
N SER A 236 -4.04 2.32 -9.46
CA SER A 236 -5.49 2.64 -9.51
C SER A 236 -5.74 4.10 -9.09
N LYS A 237 -6.61 4.79 -9.84
CA LYS A 237 -6.97 6.21 -9.66
C LYS A 237 -5.82 7.23 -9.65
N LYS A 238 -4.60 6.87 -10.04
CA LYS A 238 -3.48 7.83 -10.09
C LYS A 238 -3.68 8.83 -11.23
N SER A 239 -3.34 10.09 -10.98
CA SER A 239 -3.57 11.19 -11.93
C SER A 239 -2.84 11.01 -13.26
N PHE A 240 -1.67 10.37 -13.27
CA PHE A 240 -0.91 10.14 -14.50
C PHE A 240 -1.61 9.13 -15.45
N LEU A 241 -2.44 8.21 -14.95
CA LEU A 241 -3.27 7.34 -15.82
C LEU A 241 -4.41 8.13 -16.46
N ARG A 242 -5.01 9.07 -15.74
CA ARG A 242 -6.05 9.92 -16.32
C ARG A 242 -5.47 10.89 -17.36
N LYS A 243 -4.27 11.41 -17.10
CA LYS A 243 -3.59 12.33 -18.04
C LYS A 243 -3.25 11.68 -19.38
N SER A 244 -3.12 10.35 -19.45
CA SER A 244 -2.91 9.64 -20.73
C SER A 244 -4.21 9.42 -21.54
N LEU A 245 -5.35 9.91 -21.06
CA LEU A 245 -6.68 9.72 -21.65
C LEU A 245 -7.35 11.08 -21.96
N PRO A 246 -6.73 11.93 -22.81
CA PRO A 246 -7.20 13.31 -23.04
C PRO A 246 -8.59 13.39 -23.71
N ASP A 247 -8.95 12.39 -24.51
CA ASP A 247 -10.20 12.35 -25.28
C ASP A 247 -11.28 11.46 -24.65
N SER A 248 -11.07 10.98 -23.42
CA SER A 248 -12.01 10.08 -22.75
C SER A 248 -13.27 10.83 -22.27
N LEU A 249 -14.42 10.23 -22.56
CA LEU A 249 -15.73 10.71 -22.06
C LEU A 249 -15.95 10.36 -20.58
N ASP A 250 -15.30 9.30 -20.07
CA ASP A 250 -15.24 8.94 -18.66
C ASP A 250 -13.80 8.56 -18.26
N PRO A 251 -12.95 9.57 -17.98
CA PRO A 251 -11.54 9.34 -17.66
C PRO A 251 -11.34 8.51 -16.39
N PHE A 252 -12.32 8.46 -15.49
CA PHE A 252 -12.24 7.66 -14.27
C PHE A 252 -12.40 6.18 -14.60
N GLN A 253 -13.47 5.82 -15.32
CA GLN A 253 -13.70 4.44 -15.75
C GLN A 253 -12.57 3.94 -16.65
N ASP A 254 -12.17 4.74 -17.64
CA ASP A 254 -11.12 4.36 -18.59
C ASP A 254 -9.74 4.20 -17.90
N SER A 255 -9.46 5.01 -16.86
CA SER A 255 -8.23 4.83 -16.07
C SER A 255 -8.21 3.52 -15.29
N GLU A 256 -9.35 3.02 -14.83
CA GLU A 256 -9.42 1.72 -14.17
C GLU A 256 -9.30 0.56 -15.17
N ILE A 257 -9.77 0.72 -16.41
CA ILE A 257 -9.52 -0.24 -17.50
C ILE A 257 -8.02 -0.29 -17.82
N LEU A 258 -7.36 0.87 -17.89
CA LEU A 258 -5.92 0.96 -18.12
C LEU A 258 -5.12 0.33 -16.97
N HIS A 259 -5.54 0.54 -15.72
CA HIS A 259 -4.98 -0.15 -14.55
C HIS A 259 -5.05 -1.69 -14.71
N LEU A 260 -6.20 -2.25 -15.11
CA LEU A 260 -6.34 -3.69 -15.34
C LEU A 260 -5.42 -4.21 -16.45
N LYS A 261 -5.23 -3.44 -17.53
CA LYS A 261 -4.29 -3.79 -18.61
C LYS A 261 -2.84 -3.81 -18.12
N ILE A 262 -2.44 -2.82 -17.31
CA ILE A 262 -1.10 -2.78 -16.70
C ILE A 262 -0.90 -4.01 -15.82
N ILE A 263 -1.89 -4.36 -14.99
CA ILE A 263 -1.83 -5.57 -14.17
C ILE A 263 -1.65 -6.82 -15.03
N GLN A 264 -2.45 -6.97 -16.09
CA GLN A 264 -2.37 -8.11 -16.99
C GLN A 264 -0.97 -8.25 -17.62
N ASP A 265 -0.40 -7.14 -18.10
CA ASP A 265 0.96 -7.11 -18.66
C ASP A 265 1.99 -7.56 -17.61
N LEU A 266 1.99 -6.96 -16.42
CA LEU A 266 2.94 -7.31 -15.36
C LEU A 266 2.81 -8.77 -14.89
N VAL A 267 1.59 -9.30 -14.80
CA VAL A 267 1.35 -10.71 -14.47
C VAL A 267 1.90 -11.64 -15.55
N SER A 268 1.77 -11.26 -16.82
CA SER A 268 2.26 -12.04 -17.97
C SER A 268 3.79 -12.15 -18.00
N LYS A 269 4.50 -11.19 -17.39
CA LYS A 269 5.97 -11.18 -17.29
C LYS A 269 6.54 -12.10 -16.20
N HIS A 270 5.70 -12.76 -15.39
CA HIS A 270 6.13 -13.70 -14.33
C HIS A 270 7.13 -13.13 -13.31
N LEU A 271 6.92 -11.87 -12.89
CA LEU A 271 7.84 -11.10 -12.02
C LEU A 271 7.86 -11.52 -10.54
N GLY A 272 7.50 -12.75 -10.22
CA GLY A 272 7.35 -13.21 -8.84
C GLY A 272 6.05 -12.75 -8.19
N HIS A 273 6.11 -12.37 -6.91
CA HIS A 273 4.93 -12.12 -6.08
C HIS A 273 4.47 -10.67 -6.19
N LEU A 274 3.34 -10.42 -6.85
CA LEU A 274 2.73 -9.10 -7.01
C LEU A 274 1.44 -8.96 -6.19
N ILE A 275 1.27 -7.81 -5.54
CA ILE A 275 0.10 -7.44 -4.73
C ILE A 275 -0.54 -6.20 -5.35
N PHE A 276 -1.75 -6.36 -5.91
CA PHE A 276 -2.44 -5.28 -6.59
C PHE A 276 -3.26 -4.43 -5.62
N ARG A 277 -2.96 -3.13 -5.55
CA ARG A 277 -3.61 -2.18 -4.63
C ARG A 277 -4.63 -1.33 -5.36
N ALA A 278 -5.91 -1.41 -4.97
CA ALA A 278 -6.99 -0.63 -5.58
C ALA A 278 -8.15 -0.34 -4.60
N HIS A 279 -8.98 0.65 -4.97
CA HIS A 279 -10.03 1.20 -4.09
C HIS A 279 -11.43 0.60 -4.35
N ASP A 280 -11.71 0.17 -5.59
CA ASP A 280 -13.01 -0.41 -5.95
C ASP A 280 -12.94 -1.94 -5.80
N PRO A 281 -13.78 -2.55 -4.93
CA PRO A 281 -13.87 -4.00 -4.80
C PRO A 281 -14.08 -4.74 -6.13
N LYS A 282 -14.81 -4.15 -7.08
CA LYS A 282 -15.03 -4.75 -8.41
C LYS A 282 -13.74 -4.78 -9.23
N ILE A 283 -12.92 -3.75 -9.13
CA ILE A 283 -11.62 -3.70 -9.81
C ILE A 283 -10.66 -4.71 -9.17
N VAL A 284 -10.59 -4.74 -7.84
CA VAL A 284 -9.80 -5.73 -7.10
C VAL A 284 -10.21 -7.17 -7.46
N GLN A 285 -11.52 -7.43 -7.56
CA GLN A 285 -12.04 -8.74 -7.98
C GLN A 285 -11.67 -9.07 -9.43
N LYS A 286 -11.70 -8.10 -10.35
CA LYS A 286 -11.29 -8.32 -11.76
C LYS A 286 -9.79 -8.61 -11.87
N SER A 287 -8.95 -7.90 -11.13
CA SER A 287 -7.50 -8.16 -11.06
C SER A 287 -7.19 -9.60 -10.63
N PHE A 288 -8.05 -10.21 -9.81
CA PHE A 288 -7.92 -11.61 -9.44
C PHE A 288 -8.09 -12.58 -10.61
N ASN A 289 -9.08 -12.35 -11.46
CA ASN A 289 -9.41 -13.30 -12.51
C ASN A 289 -8.26 -13.35 -13.53
N LEU A 290 -7.61 -12.21 -13.76
CA LEU A 290 -6.41 -12.09 -14.59
C LEU A 290 -5.21 -12.89 -14.05
N THR A 291 -5.11 -13.10 -12.72
CA THR A 291 -4.01 -13.89 -12.14
C THR A 291 -4.27 -15.40 -12.12
N ARG A 292 -5.50 -15.85 -12.41
CA ARG A 292 -5.90 -17.27 -12.43
C ARG A 292 -5.89 -17.92 -13.81
N GLU A 293 -5.87 -17.17 -14.91
CA GLU A 293 -5.84 -17.72 -16.28
C GLU A 293 -4.48 -18.34 -16.68
N LYS A 294 -3.71 -18.87 -15.70
CA LYS A 294 -2.47 -19.61 -15.89
C LYS A 294 -2.68 -21.10 -15.64
#